data_AF-A0A9X3G657-F1
#
_entry.id   AF-A0A9X3G657-F1
#
_cell.length_a   1.000
_cell.length_b   1.000
_cell.length_c   1.000
_cell.angle_alpha   90.00
_cell.angle_beta   90.00
_cell.angle_gamma   90.00
#
_symmetry.space_group_name_H-M   'P 1'
#
loop_
_entity.id
_entity.type
_entity.pdbx_description
1 polymer ?
#
loop_
_entity_poly.entity_id
_entity_poly.type
_entity_poly.pdbx_seq_one_letter_code
_entity_poly.pdbx_strand_id
1 'polypeptide(L)'
;MKSTDQAYSDDLLLALRLRDVPGTRIGEVLAEVQSHVAETGEDPRQAFGEPKQYADEVAEALGLQRGRGWRHLLTGLTWAHLVVTVVIGVASFLLADSLWALGAGEDAAFGVPAGLMAAGAVVVLAACAAWVVATSRREPDDTVRDPRTGEDMARISRWQLAVLVGAPALAFTLMLLGGLLTR
;
A
#
# COMPACT_ATOMS: atom_id res chain seq x y z
N MET A 1 18.93 -5.97 -20.71
CA MET A 1 18.39 -4.74 -21.33
C MET A 1 16.95 -5.03 -21.70
N LYS A 2 16.01 -4.16 -21.29
CA LYS A 2 14.60 -4.27 -21.70
C LYS A 2 14.49 -3.89 -23.18
N SER A 3 13.54 -4.49 -23.91
CA SER A 3 13.22 -4.01 -25.26
C SER A 3 12.60 -2.60 -25.19
N THR A 4 12.66 -1.84 -26.28
CA THR A 4 12.03 -0.50 -26.35
C THR A 4 10.55 -0.55 -26.00
N ASP A 5 9.84 -1.59 -26.45
CA ASP A 5 8.44 -1.89 -26.10
C ASP A 5 8.24 -2.10 -24.60
N GLN A 6 9.05 -2.93 -23.95
CA GLN A 6 8.96 -3.16 -22.51
C GLN A 6 9.21 -1.87 -21.71
N ALA A 7 10.21 -1.08 -22.12
CA ALA A 7 10.50 0.19 -21.46
C ALA A 7 9.33 1.19 -21.60
N TYR A 8 8.71 1.24 -22.79
CA TYR A 8 7.53 2.06 -23.03
C TYR A 8 6.33 1.63 -22.17
N SER A 9 6.06 0.32 -22.14
CA SER A 9 4.95 -0.25 -21.36
C SER A 9 5.10 -0.01 -19.85
N ASP A 10 6.33 -0.08 -19.31
CA ASP A 10 6.60 0.23 -17.90
C ASP A 10 6.36 1.71 -17.58
N ASP A 11 6.86 2.61 -18.44
CA ASP A 11 6.65 4.06 -18.29
C ASP A 11 5.16 4.42 -18.41
N LEU A 12 4.44 3.77 -19.32
CA LEU A 12 3.01 3.95 -19.53
C LEU A 12 2.20 3.44 -18.34
N LEU A 13 2.52 2.27 -17.81
CA LEU A 13 1.90 1.73 -16.59
C LEU A 13 2.04 2.72 -15.44
N LEU A 14 3.26 3.21 -15.19
CA LEU A 14 3.50 4.19 -14.12
C LEU A 14 2.70 5.47 -14.36
N ALA A 15 2.67 5.96 -15.60
CA ALA A 15 1.94 7.17 -15.95
C ALA A 15 0.41 7.02 -15.75
N LEU A 16 -0.18 5.87 -16.12
CA LEU A 16 -1.60 5.59 -15.91
C LEU A 16 -1.93 5.43 -14.42
N ARG A 17 -1.07 4.76 -13.65
CA ARG A 17 -1.21 4.63 -12.20
C ARG A 17 -1.23 5.97 -11.48
N LEU A 18 -0.33 6.90 -11.86
CA LEU A 18 -0.30 8.25 -11.30
C LEU A 18 -1.55 9.09 -11.60
N ARG A 19 -2.41 8.62 -12.50
CA ARG A 19 -3.68 9.26 -12.90
C ARG A 19 -4.90 8.53 -12.36
N ASP A 20 -4.70 7.58 -11.45
CA ASP A 20 -5.75 6.77 -10.85
C ASP A 20 -6.62 6.03 -11.90
N VAL A 21 -6.00 5.62 -13.03
CA VAL A 21 -6.70 4.78 -14.01
C VAL A 21 -6.92 3.39 -13.39
N PRO A 22 -8.15 2.84 -13.42
CA PRO A 22 -8.44 1.52 -12.86
C PRO A 22 -7.54 0.43 -13.43
N GLY A 23 -7.13 -0.54 -12.61
CA GLY A 23 -6.13 -1.55 -12.98
C GLY A 23 -6.57 -2.42 -14.16
N THR A 24 -7.87 -2.71 -14.24
CA THR A 24 -8.51 -3.37 -15.38
C THR A 24 -8.29 -2.59 -16.67
N ARG A 25 -8.53 -1.28 -16.64
CA ARG A 25 -8.37 -0.39 -17.79
C ARG A 25 -6.91 -0.18 -18.18
N ILE A 26 -5.99 -0.15 -17.21
CA ILE A 26 -4.55 -0.15 -17.48
C ILE A 26 -4.16 -1.40 -18.27
N GLY A 27 -4.64 -2.58 -17.87
CA GLY A 27 -4.41 -3.83 -18.58
C GLY A 27 -4.87 -3.78 -20.04
N GLU A 28 -6.08 -3.27 -20.28
CA GLU A 28 -6.62 -3.09 -21.65
C GLU A 28 -5.76 -2.18 -22.51
N VAL A 29 -5.33 -1.03 -21.97
CA VAL A 29 -4.50 -0.07 -22.71
C VAL A 29 -3.11 -0.64 -23.02
N LEU A 30 -2.50 -1.34 -22.06
CA LEU A 30 -1.23 -2.02 -22.30
C LEU A 30 -1.37 -3.14 -23.33
N ALA A 31 -2.49 -3.86 -23.33
CA ALA A 31 -2.76 -4.91 -24.32
C ALA A 31 -2.84 -4.33 -25.73
N GLU A 32 -3.53 -3.20 -25.88
CA GLU A 32 -3.68 -2.49 -27.15
C GLU A 32 -2.32 -2.07 -27.73
N VAL A 33 -1.48 -1.43 -26.91
CA VAL A 33 -0.13 -1.01 -27.34
C VAL A 33 0.72 -2.21 -27.74
N GLN A 34 0.75 -3.26 -26.91
CA GLN A 34 1.55 -4.45 -27.18
C GLN A 34 1.08 -5.20 -28.43
N SER A 35 -0.24 -5.33 -28.63
CA SER A 35 -0.80 -5.93 -29.85
C SER A 35 -0.44 -5.11 -31.08
N HIS A 36 -0.54 -3.79 -31.02
CA HIS A 36 -0.18 -2.92 -32.14
C HIS A 36 1.29 -3.07 -32.52
N VAL A 37 2.20 -3.04 -31.54
CA VAL A 37 3.64 -3.24 -31.78
C VAL A 37 3.94 -4.64 -32.31
N ALA A 38 3.23 -5.66 -31.82
CA ALA A 38 3.41 -7.04 -32.30
C ALA A 38 2.93 -7.24 -33.75
N GLU A 39 1.85 -6.55 -34.15
CA GLU A 39 1.28 -6.65 -35.50
C GLU A 39 2.04 -5.80 -36.53
N THR A 40 2.46 -4.60 -36.15
CA THR A 40 3.07 -3.62 -37.06
C THR A 40 4.60 -3.65 -37.04
N GLY A 41 5.20 -4.04 -35.91
CA GLY A 41 6.62 -3.88 -35.65
C GLY A 41 7.07 -2.42 -35.46
N GLU A 42 6.14 -1.47 -35.35
CA GLU A 42 6.44 -0.04 -35.21
C GLU A 42 6.91 0.31 -33.79
N ASP A 43 7.71 1.37 -33.66
CA ASP A 43 8.10 1.90 -32.36
C ASP A 43 6.87 2.50 -31.64
N PRO A 44 6.52 2.05 -30.42
CA PRO A 44 5.36 2.56 -29.71
C PRO A 44 5.41 4.08 -29.46
N ARG A 45 6.60 4.70 -29.38
CA ARG A 45 6.71 6.17 -29.25
C ARG A 45 6.30 6.90 -30.52
N GLN A 46 6.44 6.26 -31.68
CA GLN A 46 6.01 6.83 -32.96
C GLN A 46 4.50 6.65 -33.17
N ALA A 47 3.98 5.47 -32.82
CA ALA A 47 2.56 5.15 -32.98
C ALA A 47 1.66 5.86 -31.95
N PHE A 48 2.07 5.88 -30.67
CA PHE A 48 1.24 6.36 -29.55
C PHE A 48 1.80 7.65 -28.89
N GLY A 49 2.95 8.15 -29.33
CA GLY A 49 3.60 9.30 -28.70
C GLY A 49 4.23 8.98 -27.34
N GLU A 50 4.56 9.99 -26.55
CA GLU A 50 5.21 9.81 -25.25
C GLU A 50 4.27 9.15 -24.21
N PRO A 51 4.73 8.18 -23.40
CA PRO A 51 3.88 7.44 -22.46
C PRO A 51 3.04 8.32 -21.53
N LYS A 52 3.62 9.44 -21.09
CA LYS A 52 2.93 10.39 -20.20
C LYS A 52 1.80 11.13 -20.90
N GLN A 53 1.96 11.46 -22.18
CA GLN A 53 0.95 12.16 -22.98
C GLN A 53 -0.19 11.22 -23.31
N TYR A 54 0.13 10.00 -23.77
CA TYR A 54 -0.88 8.98 -24.02
C TYR A 54 -1.69 8.64 -22.76
N ALA A 55 -1.02 8.52 -21.60
CA ALA A 55 -1.71 8.32 -20.32
C ALA A 55 -2.63 9.50 -19.94
N ASP A 56 -2.29 10.74 -20.34
CA ASP A 56 -3.17 11.89 -20.12
C ASP A 56 -4.43 11.81 -20.98
N GLU A 57 -4.30 11.43 -22.25
CA GLU A 57 -5.41 11.25 -23.18
C GLU A 57 -6.36 10.15 -22.69
N VAL A 58 -5.81 9.03 -22.24
CA VAL A 58 -6.58 7.94 -21.63
C VAL A 58 -7.34 8.41 -20.38
N ALA A 59 -6.67 9.14 -19.48
CA ALA A 59 -7.30 9.64 -18.27
C ALA A 59 -8.42 10.66 -18.59
N GLU A 60 -8.20 11.54 -19.57
CA GLU A 60 -9.20 12.50 -20.03
C GLU A 60 -10.42 11.80 -20.63
N ALA A 61 -10.23 10.77 -21.46
CA ALA A 61 -11.31 9.97 -22.02
C ALA A 61 -12.18 9.27 -20.95
N LEU A 62 -11.59 8.94 -19.80
CA LEU A 62 -12.28 8.36 -18.65
C LEU A 62 -12.91 9.42 -17.70
N GLY A 63 -12.76 10.71 -18.00
CA GLY A 63 -13.22 11.79 -17.12
C GLY A 63 -12.43 11.92 -15.81
N LEU A 64 -11.21 11.37 -15.78
CA LEU A 64 -10.27 11.48 -14.66
C LEU A 64 -9.51 12.80 -14.81
N GLN A 65 -9.81 13.78 -13.97
CA GLN A 65 -9.15 15.09 -14.00
C GLN A 65 -7.77 15.04 -13.33
N ARG A 66 -6.77 15.64 -14.00
CA ARG A 66 -5.43 15.91 -13.42
C ARG A 66 -5.59 16.61 -12.05
N GLY A 67 -5.09 15.98 -10.99
CA GLY A 67 -5.14 16.51 -9.62
C GLY A 67 -6.26 15.96 -8.72
N ARG A 68 -7.12 15.07 -9.22
CA ARG A 68 -8.11 14.38 -8.36
C ARG A 68 -7.47 13.38 -7.39
N GLY A 69 -6.25 12.91 -7.63
CA GLY A 69 -5.58 11.93 -6.76
C GLY A 69 -5.44 12.35 -5.31
N TRP A 70 -5.13 13.63 -5.03
CA TRP A 70 -5.11 14.11 -3.64
C TRP A 70 -6.51 14.14 -3.00
N ARG A 71 -7.54 14.51 -3.76
CA ARG A 71 -8.94 14.44 -3.32
C ARG A 71 -9.40 12.99 -3.14
N HIS A 72 -8.97 12.05 -3.98
CA HIS A 72 -9.33 10.64 -3.91
C HIS A 72 -8.61 9.91 -2.75
N LEU A 73 -7.35 10.28 -2.47
CA LEU A 73 -6.62 9.89 -1.26
C LEU A 73 -7.35 10.36 0.00
N LEU A 74 -7.83 11.61 0.03
CA LEU A 74 -8.57 12.15 1.18
C LEU A 74 -10.01 11.62 1.28
N THR A 75 -10.71 11.36 0.16
CA THR A 75 -12.07 10.77 0.17
C THR A 75 -12.06 9.26 0.35
N GLY A 76 -10.94 8.57 0.10
CA GLY A 76 -10.72 7.16 0.43
C GLY A 76 -10.46 6.92 1.93
N LEU A 77 -10.20 7.97 2.69
CA LEU A 77 -10.07 7.90 4.14
C LEU A 77 -11.46 7.78 4.78
N THR A 78 -12.01 6.57 4.76
CA THR A 78 -13.27 6.25 5.44
C THR A 78 -13.15 6.52 6.95
N TRP A 79 -14.29 6.79 7.60
CA TRP A 79 -14.37 6.90 9.06
C TRP A 79 -13.76 5.67 9.77
N ALA A 80 -13.86 4.49 9.16
CA ALA A 80 -13.25 3.27 9.67
C ALA A 80 -11.71 3.37 9.74
N HIS A 81 -11.05 3.98 8.75
CA HIS A 81 -9.60 4.19 8.78
C HIS A 81 -9.20 5.10 9.93
N LEU A 82 -9.93 6.20 10.16
CA LEU A 82 -9.68 7.11 11.29
C LEU A 82 -9.83 6.41 12.64
N VAL A 83 -10.90 5.61 12.81
CA VAL A 83 -11.13 4.83 14.02
C VAL A 83 -9.98 3.83 14.24
N VAL A 84 -9.54 3.12 13.21
CA VAL A 84 -8.42 2.17 13.32
C VAL A 84 -7.12 2.88 13.68
N THR A 85 -6.83 4.05 13.12
CA THR A 85 -5.65 4.84 13.51
C THR A 85 -5.69 5.23 14.98
N VAL A 86 -6.84 5.68 15.50
CA VAL A 86 -7.01 6.00 16.92
C VAL A 86 -6.83 4.77 17.79
N VAL A 87 -7.44 3.63 17.42
CA VAL A 87 -7.32 2.36 18.16
C VAL A 87 -5.88 1.87 18.21
N ILE A 88 -5.14 1.94 17.10
CA ILE A 88 -3.72 1.60 17.06
C ILE A 88 -2.93 2.50 18.00
N GLY A 89 -3.15 3.83 17.95
CA GLY A 89 -2.47 4.78 18.82
C GLY A 89 -2.71 4.49 20.32
N VAL A 90 -3.96 4.26 20.70
CA VAL A 90 -4.33 3.90 22.08
C VAL A 90 -3.72 2.57 22.50
N ALA A 91 -3.79 1.54 21.66
CA ALA A 91 -3.23 0.23 21.96
C ALA A 91 -1.69 0.28 22.09
N SER A 92 -0.99 1.04 21.23
CA SER A 92 0.45 1.25 21.34
C SER A 92 0.84 1.98 22.63
N PHE A 93 0.07 2.99 23.03
CA PHE A 93 0.28 3.70 24.30
C PHE A 93 0.11 2.75 25.49
N LEU A 94 -0.98 1.98 25.53
CA LEU A 94 -1.25 1.03 26.62
C LEU A 94 -0.20 -0.08 26.68
N LEU A 95 0.31 -0.52 25.53
CA LEU A 95 1.39 -1.50 25.49
C LEU A 95 2.68 -0.93 26.11
N ALA A 96 3.03 0.31 25.78
CA ALA A 96 4.21 0.97 26.35
C ALA A 96 4.09 1.16 27.88
N ASP A 97 2.94 1.65 28.34
CA ASP A 97 2.62 1.78 29.77
C ASP A 97 2.71 0.45 30.51
N SER A 98 2.11 -0.60 29.94
CA SER A 98 2.14 -1.94 30.53
C SER A 98 3.54 -2.53 30.62
N LEU A 99 4.39 -2.30 29.61
CA LEU A 99 5.77 -2.77 29.63
C LEU A 99 6.62 -2.02 30.67
N TRP A 100 6.35 -0.74 30.88
CA TRP A 100 6.96 0.04 31.95
C TRP A 100 6.54 -0.48 33.33
N ALA A 101 5.23 -0.66 33.55
CA ALA A 101 4.67 -1.16 34.81
C ALA A 101 5.17 -2.57 35.16
N LEU A 102 5.27 -3.48 34.16
CA LEU A 102 5.90 -4.79 34.32
C LEU A 102 7.35 -4.69 34.82
N GLY A 103 8.09 -3.70 34.32
CA GLY A 103 9.45 -3.43 34.74
C GLY A 103 9.55 -2.89 36.16
N ALA A 104 8.59 -2.09 36.60
CA ALA A 104 8.53 -1.50 37.94
C ALA A 104 7.92 -2.45 39.00
N GLY A 105 7.27 -3.54 38.57
CA GLY A 105 6.50 -4.42 39.46
C GLY A 105 5.18 -3.79 39.92
N GLU A 106 4.67 -2.83 39.14
CA GLU A 106 3.44 -2.09 39.41
C GLU A 106 2.31 -2.58 38.51
N ASP A 107 1.08 -2.23 38.87
CA ASP A 107 -0.07 -2.40 37.97
C ASP A 107 0.00 -1.39 36.83
N ALA A 108 -0.51 -1.77 35.65
CA ALA A 108 -0.62 -0.86 34.51
C ALA A 108 -1.78 0.13 34.71
N ALA A 109 -1.95 1.03 33.73
CA ALA A 109 -3.09 1.93 33.67
C ALA A 109 -4.41 1.22 34.01
N PHE A 110 -5.26 1.92 34.75
CA PHE A 110 -6.55 1.43 35.24
C PHE A 110 -6.48 0.32 36.32
N GLY A 111 -5.32 0.10 36.95
CA GLY A 111 -5.17 -0.87 38.04
C GLY A 111 -5.26 -2.32 37.55
N VAL A 112 -4.95 -2.55 36.28
CA VAL A 112 -4.99 -3.87 35.64
C VAL A 112 -3.59 -4.49 35.75
N PRO A 113 -3.48 -5.80 36.03
CA PRO A 113 -2.19 -6.49 36.00
C PRO A 113 -1.48 -6.25 34.68
N ALA A 114 -0.26 -5.72 34.74
CA ALA A 114 0.44 -5.19 33.58
C ALA A 114 0.65 -6.24 32.46
N GLY A 115 0.82 -7.51 32.82
CA GLY A 115 0.91 -8.61 31.85
C GLY A 115 -0.38 -8.84 31.05
N LEU A 116 -1.54 -8.68 31.69
CA LEU A 116 -2.84 -8.84 31.04
C LEU A 116 -3.15 -7.67 30.10
N MET A 117 -2.82 -6.45 30.51
CA MET A 117 -2.97 -5.26 29.68
C MET A 117 -2.04 -5.30 28.46
N ALA A 118 -0.77 -5.71 28.64
CA ALA A 118 0.17 -5.90 27.54
C ALA A 118 -0.33 -6.95 26.53
N ALA A 119 -0.81 -8.10 27.00
CA ALA A 119 -1.36 -9.14 26.12
C ALA A 119 -2.58 -8.64 25.33
N GLY A 120 -3.48 -7.91 25.98
CA GLY A 120 -4.66 -7.31 25.33
C GLY A 120 -4.28 -6.31 24.24
N ALA A 121 -3.33 -5.41 24.53
CA ALA A 121 -2.85 -4.43 23.56
C ALA A 121 -2.20 -5.11 22.32
N VAL A 122 -1.42 -6.17 22.52
CA VAL A 122 -0.84 -6.95 21.40
C VAL A 122 -1.93 -7.59 20.54
N VAL A 123 -2.96 -8.18 21.14
CA VAL A 123 -4.08 -8.78 20.40
C VAL A 123 -4.82 -7.72 19.58
N VAL A 124 -5.08 -6.54 20.15
CA VAL A 124 -5.74 -5.44 19.43
C VAL A 124 -4.89 -4.96 18.24
N LEU A 125 -3.58 -4.78 18.44
CA LEU A 125 -2.67 -4.38 17.36
C LEU A 125 -2.61 -5.45 16.25
N ALA A 126 -2.53 -6.73 16.61
CA ALA A 126 -2.55 -7.83 15.66
C ALA A 126 -3.86 -7.88 14.86
N ALA A 127 -5.01 -7.66 15.52
CA ALA A 127 -6.31 -7.60 14.87
C ALA A 127 -6.43 -6.40 13.92
N CYS A 128 -5.92 -5.22 14.32
CA CYS A 128 -5.89 -4.04 13.45
C CYS A 128 -5.00 -4.27 12.22
N ALA A 129 -3.82 -4.86 12.41
CA ALA A 129 -2.93 -5.21 11.30
C ALA A 129 -3.58 -6.23 10.35
N ALA A 130 -4.22 -7.28 10.89
CA ALA A 130 -4.95 -8.26 10.10
C ALA A 130 -6.11 -7.63 9.32
N TRP A 131 -6.85 -6.69 9.94
CA TRP A 131 -7.92 -5.95 9.29
C TRP A 131 -7.40 -5.09 8.14
N VAL A 132 -6.33 -4.30 8.36
CA VAL A 132 -5.71 -3.46 7.32
C VAL A 132 -5.25 -4.31 6.13
N VAL A 133 -4.63 -5.47 6.39
CA VAL A 133 -4.21 -6.40 5.34
C VAL A 133 -5.42 -7.02 4.62
N ALA A 134 -6.51 -7.32 5.36
CA ALA A 134 -7.71 -7.87 4.77
C ALA A 134 -8.46 -6.83 3.91
N THR A 135 -8.48 -5.56 4.30
CA THR A 135 -9.10 -4.48 3.54
C THR A 135 -8.28 -4.11 2.31
N SER A 136 -6.95 -4.06 2.41
CA SER A 136 -6.08 -3.79 1.26
C SER A 136 -6.13 -4.91 0.21
N ARG A 137 -6.52 -6.13 0.59
CA ARG A 137 -6.74 -7.25 -0.34
C ARG A 137 -8.13 -7.22 -1.00
N ARG A 138 -9.03 -6.33 -0.58
CA ARG A 138 -10.42 -6.26 -1.04
C ARG A 138 -10.67 -5.16 -2.07
N GLU A 139 -9.64 -4.52 -2.63
CA GLU A 139 -9.77 -3.63 -3.79
C GLU A 139 -9.48 -4.43 -5.08
N PRO A 140 -10.47 -5.17 -5.63
CA PRO A 140 -10.30 -5.95 -6.86
C PRO A 140 -10.01 -5.10 -8.10
N ASP A 141 -10.26 -3.79 -8.03
CA ASP A 141 -10.06 -2.88 -9.16
C ASP A 141 -8.62 -2.34 -9.25
N ASP A 142 -7.76 -2.70 -8.29
CA ASP A 142 -6.37 -2.21 -8.21
C ASP A 142 -5.34 -3.20 -8.77
N THR A 143 -5.74 -4.43 -9.12
CA THR A 143 -4.81 -5.41 -9.74
C THR A 143 -4.66 -5.13 -11.23
N VAL A 144 -3.46 -4.74 -11.66
CA VAL A 144 -3.12 -4.59 -13.09
C VAL A 144 -2.65 -5.93 -13.60
N ARG A 145 -3.45 -6.55 -14.46
CA ARG A 145 -3.13 -7.86 -15.03
C ARG A 145 -2.34 -7.69 -16.33
N ASP A 146 -1.19 -8.35 -16.42
CA ASP A 146 -0.40 -8.44 -17.64
C ASP A 146 -1.23 -9.14 -18.73
N PRO A 147 -1.42 -8.52 -19.90
CA PRO A 147 -2.20 -9.08 -21.00
C PRO A 147 -1.63 -10.37 -21.60
N ARG A 148 -0.30 -10.55 -21.60
CA ARG A 148 0.37 -11.70 -22.23
C ARG A 148 0.45 -12.91 -21.33
N THR A 149 0.67 -12.68 -20.02
CA THR A 149 0.94 -13.75 -19.05
C THR A 149 -0.24 -13.98 -18.10
N GLY A 150 -1.15 -13.02 -17.99
CA GLY A 150 -2.23 -13.05 -17.01
C GLY A 150 -1.76 -12.87 -15.57
N GLU A 151 -0.48 -12.57 -15.35
CA GLU A 151 0.08 -12.31 -14.03
C GLU A 151 -0.24 -10.89 -13.55
N ASP A 152 -0.35 -10.71 -12.24
CA ASP A 152 -0.52 -9.38 -11.64
C ASP A 152 0.80 -8.60 -11.67
N MET A 153 0.84 -7.50 -12.42
CA MET A 153 1.98 -6.61 -12.59
C MET A 153 2.25 -5.78 -11.32
N ALA A 154 1.25 -5.62 -10.44
CA ALA A 154 1.35 -4.81 -9.23
C ALA A 154 1.30 -5.66 -7.95
N ARG A 155 1.86 -6.88 -8.00
CA ARG A 155 1.90 -7.76 -6.85
C ARG A 155 2.79 -7.15 -5.77
N ILE A 156 2.19 -6.50 -4.76
CA ILE A 156 2.91 -6.09 -3.54
C ILE A 156 3.56 -7.33 -2.97
N SER A 157 4.90 -7.37 -3.04
CA SER A 157 5.66 -8.54 -2.60
C SER A 157 5.40 -8.76 -1.11
N ARG A 158 5.30 -10.03 -0.71
CA ARG A 158 5.21 -10.42 0.72
C ARG A 158 6.34 -9.78 1.55
N TRP A 159 7.48 -9.52 0.92
CA TRP A 159 8.61 -8.82 1.52
C TRP A 159 8.35 -7.32 1.73
N GLN A 160 7.68 -6.62 0.81
CA GLN A 160 7.30 -5.21 0.98
C GLN A 160 6.26 -5.03 2.09
N LEU A 161 5.29 -5.95 2.19
CA LEU A 161 4.37 -6.04 3.32
C LEU A 161 5.11 -6.30 4.64
N ALA A 162 6.09 -7.21 4.63
CA ALA A 162 6.92 -7.49 5.80
C ALA A 162 7.80 -6.29 6.18
N VAL A 163 8.25 -5.46 5.24
CA VAL A 163 9.00 -4.22 5.53
C VAL A 163 8.08 -3.15 6.10
N LEU A 164 6.89 -2.96 5.53
CA LEU A 164 5.91 -1.96 5.97
C LEU A 164 5.45 -2.23 7.42
N VAL A 165 5.25 -3.50 7.78
CA VAL A 165 4.86 -3.93 9.13
C VAL A 165 6.08 -4.12 10.03
N GLY A 166 7.19 -4.60 9.46
CA GLY A 166 8.41 -4.93 10.20
C GLY A 166 9.22 -3.71 10.62
N ALA A 167 9.25 -2.63 9.85
CA ALA A 167 9.93 -1.39 10.23
C ALA A 167 9.37 -0.76 11.51
N PRO A 168 8.04 -0.56 11.67
CA PRO A 168 7.49 -0.08 12.93
C PRO A 168 7.64 -1.10 14.07
N ALA A 169 7.52 -2.41 13.80
CA ALA A 169 7.76 -3.43 14.83
C ALA A 169 9.22 -3.46 15.31
N LEU A 170 10.19 -3.28 14.40
CA LEU A 170 11.62 -3.17 14.70
C LEU A 170 11.92 -1.89 15.48
N ALA A 171 11.38 -0.75 15.05
CA ALA A 171 11.52 0.51 15.78
C ALA A 171 10.99 0.39 17.21
N PHE A 172 9.84 -0.27 17.38
CA PHE A 172 9.27 -0.59 18.69
C PHE A 172 10.18 -1.53 19.50
N THR A 173 10.76 -2.56 18.87
CA THR A 173 11.69 -3.50 19.52
C THR A 173 12.97 -2.82 19.99
N LEU A 174 13.52 -1.93 19.15
CA LEU A 174 14.71 -1.12 19.48
C LEU A 174 14.43 -0.12 20.60
N MET A 175 13.25 0.48 20.62
CA MET A 175 12.80 1.37 21.69
C MET A 175 12.70 0.62 23.03
N LEU A 176 12.19 -0.62 23.03
CA LEU A 176 12.16 -1.48 24.21
C LEU A 176 13.55 -1.88 24.69
N LEU A 177 14.44 -2.27 23.77
CA LEU A 177 15.83 -2.59 24.10
C LEU A 177 16.58 -1.38 24.66
N GLY A 178 16.35 -0.17 24.12
CA GLY A 178 16.92 1.07 24.63
C GLY A 178 16.45 1.39 26.06
N GLY A 179 15.17 1.16 26.37
CA GLY A 179 14.63 1.29 27.72
C GLY A 179 15.16 0.26 28.72
N LEU A 180 15.51 -0.94 28.26
CA LEU A 180 16.16 -1.97 29.08
C LEU A 180 17.64 -1.68 29.35
N LEU A 181 18.35 -1.08 28.39
CA LEU A 181 19.78 -0.76 28.49
C LEU A 181 20.08 0.51 29.30
N THR A 182 19.07 1.34 29.56
CA THR A 182 19.18 2.54 30.40
C THR A 182 18.91 2.27 31.89
N ARG A 183 18.71 1.00 32.26
CA ARG A 183 18.72 0.52 33.65
C ARG A 183 20.13 0.37 34.20
#